data_AF-A0A2S4L4U7-F1
#
_entry.id   AF-A0A2S4L4U7-F1
#
_cell.length_a   1.000
_cell.length_b   1.000
_cell.length_c   1.000
_cell.angle_alpha   90.00
_cell.angle_beta   90.00
_cell.angle_gamma   90.00
#
_symmetry.space_group_name_H-M   'P 1'
#
loop_
_entity.id
_entity.type
_entity.pdbx_description
1 polymer ?
#
loop_
_entity_poly.entity_id
_entity_poly.type
_entity_poly.pdbx_seq_one_letter_code
_entity_poly.pdbx_strand_id
1 'polypeptide(L)'
;MDSPIMEKALEYIRQAPPVPQYVQWAFAGIGALYLGSKLLSFLQLLVSAFLFVGAPLRKYGRFGSWAVVTGASDGLGKEYATQLAAKGFNLVLVSRTQSKLDTLANDLEQKYPGRALQVKTLAMDFAKDDDRDYEALGELIRGLDIAILINNVGQSHSIPVSFLETPKEELRNIITINCLGTLKVTQVVAPILKARKHGLILTMGSFGGWTPTPYLATYSGSKAFLQQWSNALASELADDHIDVYLVLSHLVTTAMSKIRRPSLLIPNARNFVKAALGKVGLGGYQTAPNTYTPWWSHSVMLWVVENIPGVNSPVTIWYNKKMHVDIRKRALRKREREAKKQ
;
A
#
# COMPACT_ATOMS: atom_id res chain seq x y z
N MET A 1 14.18 -41.00 31.25
CA MET A 1 13.15 -40.99 30.19
C MET A 1 13.78 -41.75 29.03
N ASP A 2 14.04 -43.03 29.27
CA ASP A 2 14.80 -43.92 28.41
C ASP A 2 13.79 -44.68 27.56
N SER A 3 13.48 -44.11 26.40
CA SER A 3 12.63 -44.78 25.42
C SER A 3 13.51 -45.76 24.62
N PRO A 4 13.20 -47.07 24.61
CA PRO A 4 13.90 -48.05 23.78
C PRO A 4 13.93 -47.69 22.29
N ILE A 5 12.99 -46.86 21.84
CA ILE A 5 12.93 -46.31 20.48
C ILE A 5 14.06 -45.30 20.26
N MET A 6 14.37 -44.47 21.26
CA MET A 6 15.46 -43.48 21.20
C MET A 6 16.82 -44.19 21.13
N GLU A 7 16.98 -45.26 21.90
CA GLU A 7 18.23 -46.03 21.95
C GLU A 7 18.51 -46.74 20.62
N LYS A 8 17.49 -47.40 20.03
CA LYS A 8 17.58 -47.97 18.67
C LYS A 8 17.84 -46.91 17.59
N ALA A 9 17.24 -45.73 17.71
CA ALA A 9 17.47 -44.65 16.75
C ALA A 9 18.92 -44.14 16.82
N LEU A 10 19.49 -44.00 18.02
CA LEU A 10 20.88 -43.59 18.22
C LEU A 10 21.87 -44.65 17.73
N GLU A 11 21.58 -45.93 17.96
CA GLU A 11 22.39 -47.04 17.46
C GLU A 11 22.40 -47.06 15.91
N TYR A 12 21.24 -46.85 15.28
CA TYR A 12 21.14 -46.73 13.82
C TYR A 12 21.93 -45.53 13.27
N ILE A 13 21.86 -44.36 13.93
CA ILE A 13 22.63 -43.17 13.54
C ILE A 13 24.14 -43.41 13.66
N ARG A 14 24.58 -44.14 14.70
CA ARG A 14 26.00 -44.47 14.90
C ARG A 14 26.55 -45.46 13.87
N GLN A 15 25.70 -46.34 13.33
CA GLN A 15 26.07 -47.32 12.31
C GLN A 15 25.95 -46.79 10.88
N ALA A 16 25.33 -45.62 10.67
CA ALA A 16 25.19 -45.02 9.35
C ALA A 16 26.56 -44.60 8.78
N PRO A 17 26.86 -44.88 7.50
CA PRO A 17 28.10 -44.44 6.88
C PRO A 17 28.18 -42.90 6.86
N PRO A 18 29.38 -42.30 6.97
CA PRO A 18 29.52 -40.86 6.92
C PRO A 18 28.99 -40.32 5.58
N VAL A 19 28.27 -39.20 5.64
CA VAL A 19 27.80 -38.51 4.44
C VAL A 19 29.00 -38.20 3.54
N PRO A 20 29.03 -38.64 2.26
CA PRO A 20 30.18 -38.42 1.41
C PRO A 20 30.56 -36.94 1.30
N GLN A 21 31.85 -36.64 1.24
CA GLN A 21 32.34 -35.25 1.30
C GLN A 21 31.77 -34.37 0.18
N TYR A 22 31.56 -34.91 -1.03
CA TYR A 22 30.94 -34.18 -2.13
C TYR A 22 29.48 -33.79 -1.84
N VAL A 23 28.73 -34.61 -1.09
CA VAL A 23 27.36 -34.29 -0.65
C VAL A 23 27.39 -33.18 0.39
N GLN A 24 28.35 -33.22 1.33
CA GLN A 24 28.54 -32.15 2.31
C GLN A 24 28.86 -30.81 1.62
N TRP A 25 29.78 -30.81 0.64
CA TRP A 25 30.11 -29.62 -0.15
C TRP A 25 28.92 -29.13 -0.97
N ALA A 26 28.11 -30.03 -1.54
CA ALA A 26 26.90 -29.64 -2.25
C ALA A 26 25.89 -28.93 -1.33
N PHE A 27 25.62 -29.47 -0.14
CA PHE A 27 24.74 -28.82 0.83
C PHE A 27 25.32 -27.50 1.35
N ALA A 28 26.63 -27.44 1.61
CA ALA A 28 27.31 -26.20 2.00
C ALA A 28 27.20 -25.15 0.88
N GLY A 29 27.35 -25.55 -0.38
CA GLY A 29 27.18 -24.68 -1.55
C GLY A 29 25.76 -24.13 -1.67
N ILE A 30 24.74 -24.97 -1.52
CA ILE A 30 23.32 -24.54 -1.51
C ILE A 30 23.07 -23.55 -0.36
N GLY A 31 23.59 -23.86 0.84
CA GLY A 31 23.49 -22.98 2.01
C GLY A 31 24.17 -21.62 1.79
N ALA A 32 25.36 -21.62 1.19
CA ALA A 32 26.09 -20.40 0.86
C ALA A 32 25.35 -19.56 -0.19
N LEU A 33 24.78 -20.18 -1.23
CA LEU A 33 23.96 -19.48 -2.24
C LEU A 33 22.71 -18.88 -1.60
N TYR A 34 22.03 -19.61 -0.73
CA TYR A 34 20.87 -19.11 0.01
C TYR A 34 21.24 -17.90 0.88
N LEU A 35 22.25 -18.02 1.75
CA LEU A 35 22.70 -16.90 2.60
C LEU A 35 23.22 -15.71 1.78
N GLY A 36 23.94 -15.97 0.69
CA GLY A 36 24.39 -14.96 -0.26
C GLY A 36 23.22 -14.19 -0.87
N SER A 37 22.17 -14.88 -1.31
CA SER A 37 20.95 -14.23 -1.83
C SER A 37 20.26 -13.34 -0.77
N LYS A 38 20.25 -13.77 0.50
CA LYS A 38 19.68 -12.99 1.61
C LYS A 38 20.52 -11.74 1.90
N LEU A 39 21.84 -11.87 1.88
CA LEU A 39 22.74 -10.73 2.02
C LEU A 39 22.55 -9.73 0.89
N LEU A 40 22.48 -10.18 -0.36
CA LEU A 40 22.22 -9.31 -1.51
C LEU A 40 20.87 -8.58 -1.39
N SER A 41 19.81 -9.29 -1.00
CA SER A 41 18.49 -8.69 -0.74
C SER A 41 18.56 -7.64 0.39
N PHE A 42 19.30 -7.90 1.46
CA PHE A 42 19.49 -6.95 2.56
C PHE A 42 20.29 -5.70 2.12
N LEU A 43 21.34 -5.89 1.33
CA LEU A 43 22.11 -4.78 0.78
C LEU A 43 21.25 -3.95 -0.18
N GLN A 44 20.46 -4.59 -1.05
CA GLN A 44 19.49 -3.91 -1.91
C GLN A 44 18.48 -3.10 -1.09
N LEU A 45 17.96 -3.66 0.01
CA LEU A 45 17.12 -2.92 0.94
C LEU A 45 17.84 -1.67 1.47
N LEU A 46 19.08 -1.78 1.97
CA LEU A 46 19.80 -0.62 2.53
C LEU A 46 20.04 0.47 1.49
N VAL A 47 20.48 0.07 0.29
CA VAL A 47 20.72 0.99 -0.82
C VAL A 47 19.42 1.68 -1.25
N SER A 48 18.34 0.94 -1.47
CA SER A 48 17.03 1.50 -1.84
C SER A 48 16.38 2.29 -0.69
N ALA A 49 16.67 1.94 0.57
CA ALA A 49 16.13 2.62 1.74
C ALA A 49 16.78 4.00 1.95
N PHE A 50 18.11 4.09 1.79
CA PHE A 50 18.89 5.22 2.28
C PHE A 50 19.72 5.96 1.21
N LEU A 51 20.10 5.31 0.10
CA LEU A 51 21.02 5.89 -0.88
C LEU A 51 20.32 6.35 -2.16
N PHE A 52 19.41 5.54 -2.69
CA PHE A 52 18.76 5.85 -3.97
C PHE A 52 17.58 6.82 -3.82
N VAL A 53 17.49 7.73 -4.80
CA VAL A 53 16.40 8.69 -4.97
C VAL A 53 15.67 8.36 -6.26
N GLY A 54 14.34 8.33 -6.19
CA GLY A 54 13.49 8.01 -7.31
C GLY A 54 13.49 9.06 -8.41
N ALA A 55 12.83 8.71 -9.51
CA ALA A 55 12.64 9.59 -10.64
C ALA A 55 11.94 10.89 -10.22
N PRO A 56 12.41 12.06 -10.67
CA PRO A 56 11.72 13.31 -10.39
C PRO A 56 10.33 13.27 -11.02
N LEU A 57 9.30 13.76 -10.31
CA LEU A 57 7.93 13.76 -10.83
C LEU A 57 7.77 14.54 -12.14
N ARG A 58 8.69 15.48 -12.42
CA ARG A 58 8.79 16.19 -13.70
C ARG A 58 9.01 15.28 -14.89
N LYS A 59 9.48 14.05 -14.67
CA LYS A 59 9.48 12.97 -15.68
C LYS A 59 8.07 12.85 -16.25
N TYR A 60 7.06 12.59 -15.42
CA TYR A 60 5.71 12.24 -15.86
C TYR A 60 4.88 13.42 -16.39
N GLY A 61 5.14 14.62 -15.91
CA GLY A 61 4.40 15.81 -16.33
C GLY A 61 5.17 17.10 -16.05
N ARG A 62 5.01 18.07 -16.94
CA ARG A 62 5.57 19.41 -16.78
C ARG A 62 4.78 20.22 -15.76
N PHE A 63 5.28 21.39 -15.42
CA PHE A 63 4.53 22.34 -14.60
C PHE A 63 3.18 22.66 -15.27
N GLY A 64 2.08 22.58 -14.52
CA GLY A 64 0.72 22.75 -15.03
C GLY A 64 0.05 21.47 -15.56
N SER A 65 0.78 20.35 -15.69
CA SER A 65 0.13 19.04 -15.88
C SER A 65 -0.73 18.70 -14.67
N TRP A 66 -1.73 17.84 -14.87
CA TRP A 66 -2.74 17.52 -13.87
C TRP A 66 -2.48 16.18 -13.20
N ALA A 67 -2.83 16.10 -11.92
CA ALA A 67 -2.87 14.85 -11.17
C ALA A 67 -4.27 14.60 -10.60
N VAL A 68 -4.78 13.39 -10.79
CA VAL A 68 -6.04 12.94 -10.20
C VAL A 68 -5.73 12.25 -8.88
N VAL A 69 -6.38 12.66 -7.79
CA VAL A 69 -6.19 12.08 -6.45
C VAL A 69 -7.54 11.64 -5.88
N THR A 70 -7.71 10.32 -5.69
CA THR A 70 -8.91 9.76 -5.06
C THR A 70 -8.76 9.66 -3.54
N GLY A 71 -9.85 9.85 -2.80
CA GLY A 71 -9.81 9.92 -1.34
C GLY A 71 -9.02 11.14 -0.83
N ALA A 72 -9.08 12.27 -1.56
CA ALA A 72 -8.22 13.43 -1.32
C ALA A 72 -8.55 14.24 -0.06
N SER A 73 -9.71 14.02 0.57
CA SER A 73 -10.20 14.90 1.64
C SER A 73 -9.43 14.81 2.97
N ASP A 74 -8.66 13.75 3.21
CA ASP A 74 -7.94 13.54 4.48
C ASP A 74 -6.73 12.59 4.30
N GLY A 75 -5.92 12.44 5.35
CA GLY A 75 -4.87 11.44 5.48
C GLY A 75 -3.83 11.52 4.36
N LEU A 76 -3.51 10.36 3.77
CA LEU A 76 -2.52 10.25 2.71
C LEU A 76 -2.95 10.97 1.43
N GLY A 77 -4.22 10.88 1.04
CA GLY A 77 -4.74 11.54 -0.16
C GLY A 77 -4.58 13.06 -0.11
N LYS A 78 -4.96 13.69 1.02
CA LYS A 78 -4.75 15.13 1.24
C LYS A 78 -3.28 15.51 1.12
N GLU A 79 -2.40 14.68 1.66
CA GLU A 79 -0.96 14.96 1.64
C GLU A 79 -0.35 14.75 0.24
N TYR A 80 -0.79 13.72 -0.51
CA TYR A 80 -0.42 13.57 -1.93
C TYR A 80 -0.83 14.80 -2.73
N ALA A 81 -2.08 15.24 -2.62
CA ALA A 81 -2.54 16.48 -3.26
C ALA A 81 -1.67 17.67 -2.89
N THR A 82 -1.37 17.85 -1.60
CA THR A 82 -0.56 18.96 -1.09
C THR A 82 0.86 18.97 -1.66
N GLN A 83 1.51 17.81 -1.74
CA GLN A 83 2.88 17.72 -2.24
C GLN A 83 2.95 17.77 -3.77
N LEU A 84 1.93 17.27 -4.48
CA LEU A 84 1.82 17.41 -5.94
C LEU A 84 1.61 18.87 -6.34
N ALA A 85 0.73 19.62 -5.65
CA ALA A 85 0.60 21.06 -5.81
C ALA A 85 1.93 21.80 -5.55
N ALA A 86 2.66 21.42 -4.48
CA ALA A 86 3.98 21.97 -4.19
C ALA A 86 5.02 21.69 -5.30
N LYS A 87 4.78 20.69 -6.16
CA LYS A 87 5.61 20.37 -7.32
C LYS A 87 5.10 21.00 -8.63
N GLY A 88 3.97 21.72 -8.58
CA GLY A 88 3.41 22.46 -9.71
C GLY A 88 2.43 21.66 -10.56
N PHE A 89 1.87 20.57 -10.04
CA PHE A 89 0.76 19.88 -10.68
C PHE A 89 -0.57 20.54 -10.32
N ASN A 90 -1.40 20.76 -11.32
CA ASN A 90 -2.83 21.03 -11.13
C ASN A 90 -3.51 19.77 -10.60
N LEU A 91 -4.68 19.91 -9.96
CA LEU A 91 -5.26 18.80 -9.19
C LEU A 91 -6.73 18.57 -9.53
N VAL A 92 -7.07 17.30 -9.76
CA VAL A 92 -8.46 16.83 -9.69
C VAL A 92 -8.62 16.05 -8.39
N LEU A 93 -9.38 16.61 -7.46
CA LEU A 93 -9.58 16.04 -6.13
C LEU A 93 -10.92 15.32 -6.06
N VAL A 94 -10.89 14.01 -5.82
CA VAL A 94 -12.09 13.17 -5.76
C VAL A 94 -12.25 12.61 -4.36
N SER A 95 -13.39 12.86 -3.71
CA SER A 95 -13.75 12.29 -2.40
C SER A 95 -15.24 12.42 -2.15
N ARG A 96 -15.75 11.89 -1.04
CA ARG A 96 -17.20 11.86 -0.75
C ARG A 96 -17.82 13.20 -0.36
N THR A 97 -17.03 14.12 0.19
CA THR A 97 -17.56 15.32 0.85
C THR A 97 -17.09 16.57 0.13
N GLN A 98 -17.99 17.19 -0.64
CA GLN A 98 -17.72 18.38 -1.45
C GLN A 98 -17.09 19.51 -0.62
N SER A 99 -17.68 19.86 0.52
CA SER A 99 -17.19 20.95 1.37
C SER A 99 -15.74 20.75 1.82
N LYS A 100 -15.30 19.52 2.09
CA LYS A 100 -13.90 19.23 2.44
C LYS A 100 -12.96 19.36 1.25
N LEU A 101 -13.43 19.01 0.04
CA LEU A 101 -12.68 19.18 -1.19
C LEU A 101 -12.50 20.67 -1.49
N ASP A 102 -13.54 21.47 -1.35
CA ASP A 102 -13.50 22.91 -1.61
C ASP A 102 -12.59 23.64 -0.61
N THR A 103 -12.67 23.28 0.67
CA THR A 103 -11.70 23.77 1.67
C THR A 103 -10.27 23.42 1.28
N LEU A 104 -10.01 22.18 0.88
CA LEU A 104 -8.67 21.76 0.46
C LEU A 104 -8.20 22.49 -0.80
N ALA A 105 -9.08 22.69 -1.79
CA ALA A 105 -8.78 23.42 -3.01
C ALA A 105 -8.34 24.86 -2.67
N ASN A 106 -9.16 25.57 -1.89
CA ASN A 106 -8.88 26.94 -1.46
C ASN A 106 -7.57 27.02 -0.66
N ASP A 107 -7.36 26.10 0.29
CA ASP A 107 -6.12 26.04 1.09
C ASP A 107 -4.88 25.87 0.18
N LEU A 108 -4.97 25.04 -0.85
CA LEU A 108 -3.86 24.77 -1.77
C LEU A 108 -3.57 25.95 -2.70
N GLU A 109 -4.62 26.58 -3.24
CA GLU A 109 -4.49 27.76 -4.09
C GLU A 109 -3.89 28.94 -3.32
N GLN A 110 -4.34 29.18 -2.09
CA GLN A 110 -3.81 30.22 -1.21
C GLN A 110 -2.37 29.94 -0.76
N LYS A 111 -2.01 28.66 -0.57
CA LYS A 111 -0.66 28.26 -0.16
C LYS A 111 0.38 28.42 -1.27
N TYR A 112 -0.06 28.41 -2.54
CA TYR A 112 0.83 28.48 -3.71
C TYR A 112 0.39 29.55 -4.74
N PRO A 113 0.23 30.83 -4.35
CA PRO A 113 -0.41 31.85 -5.17
C PRO A 113 0.38 32.21 -6.45
N GLY A 114 1.71 32.09 -6.42
CA GLY A 114 2.58 32.37 -7.57
C GLY A 114 2.68 31.25 -8.60
N ARG A 115 1.86 30.20 -8.49
CA ARG A 115 1.97 29.00 -9.34
C ARG A 115 0.85 28.83 -10.37
N ALA A 116 -0.13 29.73 -10.39
CA ALA A 116 -1.36 29.56 -11.21
C ALA A 116 -1.96 28.16 -11.06
N LEU A 117 -1.95 27.64 -9.82
CA LEU A 117 -2.47 26.32 -9.50
C LEU A 117 -3.98 26.29 -9.79
N GLN A 118 -4.42 25.29 -10.55
CA GLN A 118 -5.83 25.03 -10.76
C GLN A 118 -6.24 23.76 -10.02
N VAL A 119 -7.34 23.85 -9.29
CA VAL A 119 -7.93 22.70 -8.61
C VAL A 119 -9.37 22.49 -9.10
N LYS A 120 -9.68 21.28 -9.53
CA LYS A 120 -11.03 20.80 -9.82
C LYS A 120 -11.43 19.80 -8.76
N THR A 121 -12.67 19.83 -8.31
CA THR A 121 -13.19 18.95 -7.27
C THR A 121 -14.36 18.13 -7.80
N LEU A 122 -14.49 16.88 -7.33
CA LEU A 122 -15.64 16.03 -7.62
C LEU A 122 -16.04 15.27 -6.35
N ALA A 123 -17.25 15.54 -5.86
CA ALA A 123 -17.87 14.70 -4.85
C ALA A 123 -18.33 13.38 -5.48
N MET A 124 -17.78 12.27 -4.99
CA MET A 124 -18.08 10.93 -5.47
C MET A 124 -18.14 9.95 -4.30
N ASP A 125 -19.22 9.18 -4.22
CA ASP A 125 -19.37 8.13 -3.21
C ASP A 125 -19.17 6.74 -3.80
N PHE A 126 -17.92 6.30 -3.77
CA PHE A 126 -17.47 4.99 -4.22
C PHE A 126 -18.22 3.81 -3.60
N ALA A 127 -18.89 3.97 -2.45
CA ALA A 127 -19.70 2.90 -1.87
C ALA A 127 -20.97 2.62 -2.69
N LYS A 128 -21.48 3.63 -3.41
CA LYS A 128 -22.69 3.52 -4.23
C LYS A 128 -22.45 2.85 -5.58
N ASP A 129 -21.22 2.89 -6.06
CA ASP A 129 -20.83 2.41 -7.39
C ASP A 129 -21.73 2.94 -8.53
N ASP A 130 -22.01 4.23 -8.51
CA ASP A 130 -22.87 4.89 -9.49
C ASP A 130 -22.06 5.21 -10.76
N ASP A 131 -22.43 4.64 -11.90
CA ASP A 131 -21.73 4.85 -13.18
C ASP A 131 -21.70 6.33 -13.59
N ARG A 132 -22.71 7.12 -13.18
CA ARG A 132 -22.79 8.57 -13.44
C ARG A 132 -21.66 9.34 -12.78
N ASP A 133 -21.14 8.88 -11.63
CA ASP A 133 -20.01 9.53 -10.96
C ASP A 133 -18.72 9.33 -11.77
N TYR A 134 -18.54 8.17 -12.42
CA TYR A 134 -17.38 7.89 -13.27
C TYR A 134 -17.48 8.60 -14.62
N GLU A 135 -18.68 8.72 -15.19
CA GLU A 135 -18.96 9.57 -16.35
C GLU A 135 -18.64 11.03 -16.04
N ALA A 136 -19.10 11.56 -14.90
CA ALA A 136 -18.80 12.91 -14.45
C ALA A 136 -17.29 13.14 -14.24
N LEU A 137 -16.56 12.14 -13.72
CA LEU A 137 -15.10 12.19 -13.66
C LEU A 137 -14.49 12.28 -15.07
N GLY A 138 -14.96 11.45 -16.01
CA GLY A 138 -14.50 11.45 -17.40
C GLY A 138 -14.72 12.80 -18.09
N GLU A 139 -15.88 13.42 -17.91
CA GLU A 139 -16.17 14.77 -18.41
C GLU A 139 -15.27 15.83 -17.76
N LEU A 140 -15.09 15.75 -16.43
CA LEU A 140 -14.28 16.73 -15.68
C LEU A 140 -12.81 16.74 -16.12
N ILE A 141 -12.26 15.57 -16.49
CA ILE A 141 -10.86 15.43 -16.90
C ILE A 141 -10.65 15.53 -18.42
N ARG A 142 -11.73 15.66 -19.20
CA ARG A 142 -11.65 15.75 -20.66
C ARG A 142 -10.81 16.95 -21.08
N GLY A 143 -9.86 16.70 -21.99
CA GLY A 143 -8.95 17.73 -22.52
C GLY A 143 -7.85 18.18 -21.55
N LEU A 144 -7.79 17.65 -20.33
CA LEU A 144 -6.71 17.96 -19.39
C LEU A 144 -5.45 17.14 -19.71
N ASP A 145 -4.29 17.77 -19.52
CA ASP A 145 -2.95 17.15 -19.54
C ASP A 145 -2.76 16.30 -18.27
N ILE A 146 -3.52 15.20 -18.13
CA ILE A 146 -3.40 14.29 -16.97
C ILE A 146 -2.08 13.51 -17.07
N ALA A 147 -1.24 13.61 -16.05
CA ALA A 147 0.06 12.94 -15.98
C ALA A 147 0.16 11.91 -14.85
N ILE A 148 -0.62 12.08 -13.78
CA ILE A 148 -0.51 11.25 -12.57
C ILE A 148 -1.90 10.85 -12.07
N LEU A 149 -2.07 9.57 -11.73
CA LEU A 149 -3.22 9.05 -10.98
C LEU A 149 -2.74 8.53 -9.62
N ILE A 150 -3.34 9.03 -8.54
CA ILE A 150 -3.18 8.51 -7.19
C ILE A 150 -4.47 7.80 -6.78
N ASN A 151 -4.46 6.47 -6.91
CA ASN A 151 -5.51 5.58 -6.42
C ASN A 151 -5.35 5.38 -4.91
N ASN A 152 -5.89 6.32 -4.12
CA ASN A 152 -5.77 6.33 -2.66
C ASN A 152 -7.09 6.05 -1.93
N VAL A 153 -8.24 6.23 -2.59
CA VAL A 153 -9.53 5.93 -1.94
C VAL A 153 -9.55 4.51 -1.38
N GLY A 154 -10.12 4.36 -0.18
CA GLY A 154 -10.25 3.06 0.44
C GLY A 154 -10.98 3.09 1.76
N GLN A 155 -11.49 1.92 2.14
CA GLN A 155 -12.12 1.64 3.42
C GLN A 155 -11.45 0.42 4.06
N SER A 156 -11.16 0.54 5.36
CA SER A 156 -10.84 -0.60 6.24
C SER A 156 -12.00 -0.85 7.18
N HIS A 157 -11.91 -1.90 7.99
CA HIS A 157 -12.94 -2.16 8.99
C HIS A 157 -13.00 -1.05 10.03
N SER A 158 -14.21 -0.79 10.55
CA SER A 158 -14.42 0.19 11.61
C SER A 158 -13.63 -0.18 12.88
N ILE A 159 -13.55 -1.46 13.20
CA ILE A 159 -12.69 -2.08 14.21
C ILE A 159 -12.29 -3.47 13.70
N PRO A 160 -11.23 -4.10 14.21
CA PRO A 160 -11.01 -5.51 13.93
C PRO A 160 -12.20 -6.34 14.45
N VAL A 161 -12.75 -7.19 13.59
CA VAL A 161 -14.00 -7.93 13.81
C VAL A 161 -13.90 -9.31 13.15
N SER A 162 -14.52 -10.34 13.74
CA SER A 162 -14.53 -11.65 13.09
C SER A 162 -15.25 -11.56 11.75
N PHE A 163 -14.81 -12.30 10.74
CA PHE A 163 -15.50 -12.35 9.45
C PHE A 163 -16.98 -12.74 9.63
N LEU A 164 -17.26 -13.72 10.50
CA LEU A 164 -18.61 -14.19 10.80
C LEU A 164 -19.51 -13.13 11.46
N GLU A 165 -18.90 -12.10 12.06
CA GLU A 165 -19.60 -11.01 12.76
C GLU A 165 -19.58 -9.71 11.94
N THR A 166 -18.95 -9.70 10.77
CA THR A 166 -18.79 -8.46 9.99
C THR A 166 -20.12 -8.12 9.29
N PRO A 167 -20.65 -6.89 9.44
CA PRO A 167 -21.88 -6.50 8.77
C PRO A 167 -21.78 -6.63 7.25
N LYS A 168 -22.83 -7.15 6.60
CA LYS A 168 -22.88 -7.35 5.13
C LYS A 168 -22.57 -6.07 4.35
N GLU A 169 -23.08 -4.93 4.82
CA GLU A 169 -22.80 -3.62 4.21
C GLU A 169 -21.31 -3.25 4.31
N GLU A 170 -20.65 -3.53 5.43
CA GLU A 170 -19.22 -3.27 5.59
C GLU A 170 -18.38 -4.16 4.67
N LEU A 171 -18.77 -5.43 4.50
CA LEU A 171 -18.16 -6.35 3.54
C LEU A 171 -18.25 -5.82 2.11
N ARG A 172 -19.47 -5.45 1.68
CA ARG A 172 -19.74 -4.91 0.34
C ARG A 172 -18.93 -3.64 0.12
N ASN A 173 -19.04 -2.67 1.03
CA ASN A 173 -18.37 -1.38 0.88
C ASN A 173 -16.85 -1.51 0.77
N ILE A 174 -16.22 -2.41 1.53
CA ILE A 174 -14.77 -2.64 1.41
C ILE A 174 -14.40 -3.12 0.00
N ILE A 175 -15.14 -4.07 -0.57
CA ILE A 175 -14.87 -4.58 -1.92
C ILE A 175 -15.19 -3.54 -2.98
N THR A 176 -16.36 -2.92 -2.91
CA THR A 176 -16.80 -1.90 -3.86
C THR A 176 -15.83 -0.73 -3.89
N ILE A 177 -15.47 -0.17 -2.73
CA ILE A 177 -14.58 1.01 -2.69
C ILE A 177 -13.15 0.64 -3.06
N ASN A 178 -12.58 -0.40 -2.44
CA ASN A 178 -11.15 -0.68 -2.59
C ASN A 178 -10.83 -1.29 -3.95
N CYS A 179 -11.68 -2.21 -4.44
CA CYS A 179 -11.44 -2.92 -5.68
C CYS A 179 -12.16 -2.20 -6.83
N LEU A 180 -13.48 -2.26 -6.86
CA LEU A 180 -14.26 -1.81 -8.03
C LEU A 180 -14.07 -0.33 -8.33
N GLY A 181 -14.10 0.52 -7.31
CA GLY A 181 -13.84 1.95 -7.43
C GLY A 181 -12.46 2.27 -8.01
N THR A 182 -11.43 1.54 -7.56
CA THR A 182 -10.07 1.68 -8.10
C THR A 182 -9.99 1.25 -9.56
N LEU A 183 -10.64 0.12 -9.92
CA LEU A 183 -10.68 -0.36 -11.30
C LEU A 183 -11.35 0.67 -12.22
N LYS A 184 -12.56 1.10 -11.88
CA LYS A 184 -13.36 2.01 -12.71
C LYS A 184 -12.71 3.39 -12.86
N VAL A 185 -12.14 3.98 -11.80
CA VAL A 185 -11.35 5.22 -11.92
C VAL A 185 -10.16 5.03 -12.84
N THR A 186 -9.47 3.90 -12.73
CA THR A 186 -8.32 3.61 -13.58
C THR A 186 -8.75 3.43 -15.04
N GLN A 187 -9.90 2.81 -15.31
CA GLN A 187 -10.45 2.72 -16.67
C GLN A 187 -10.83 4.08 -17.27
N VAL A 188 -11.22 5.05 -16.44
CA VAL A 188 -11.50 6.43 -16.87
C VAL A 188 -10.20 7.19 -17.20
N VAL A 189 -9.15 7.03 -16.37
CA VAL A 189 -7.93 7.85 -16.46
C VAL A 189 -6.85 7.24 -17.34
N ALA A 190 -6.66 5.92 -17.32
CA ALA A 190 -5.58 5.23 -18.03
C ALA A 190 -5.60 5.46 -19.55
N PRO A 191 -6.75 5.55 -20.25
CA PRO A 191 -6.77 5.89 -21.67
C PRO A 191 -6.10 7.24 -22.00
N ILE A 192 -6.23 8.23 -21.11
CA ILE A 192 -5.58 9.54 -21.28
C ILE A 192 -4.07 9.41 -21.14
N LEU A 193 -3.60 8.67 -20.12
CA LEU A 193 -2.17 8.40 -19.92
C LEU A 193 -1.58 7.63 -21.12
N LYS A 194 -2.35 6.67 -21.67
CA LYS A 194 -1.98 5.88 -22.84
C LYS A 194 -1.88 6.73 -24.10
N ALA A 195 -2.85 7.61 -24.35
CA ALA A 195 -2.79 8.54 -25.48
C ALA A 195 -1.57 9.46 -25.41
N ARG A 196 -1.11 9.79 -24.20
CA ARG A 196 0.10 10.58 -23.97
C ARG A 196 1.40 9.80 -24.10
N LYS A 197 1.34 8.46 -24.13
CA LYS A 197 2.50 7.55 -24.10
C LYS A 197 3.46 7.86 -22.95
N HIS A 198 2.91 8.33 -21.83
CA HIS A 198 3.67 8.63 -20.63
C HIS A 198 2.74 8.92 -19.46
N GLY A 199 3.03 8.36 -18.28
CA GLY A 199 2.27 8.66 -17.07
C GLY A 199 2.72 7.90 -15.84
N LEU A 200 2.10 8.23 -14.71
CA LEU A 200 2.32 7.52 -13.44
C LEU A 200 0.98 7.14 -12.80
N ILE A 201 0.84 5.88 -12.41
CA ILE A 201 -0.26 5.40 -11.58
C ILE A 201 0.31 4.88 -10.27
N LEU A 202 -0.07 5.50 -9.15
CA LEU A 202 0.26 5.01 -7.82
C LEU A 202 -1.00 4.50 -7.13
N THR A 203 -1.00 3.21 -6.78
CA THR A 203 -2.11 2.57 -6.05
C THR A 203 -1.71 2.30 -4.61
N MET A 204 -2.54 2.75 -3.67
CA MET A 204 -2.27 2.58 -2.25
C MET A 204 -2.55 1.15 -1.79
N GLY A 205 -1.47 0.42 -1.59
CA GLY A 205 -1.46 -0.91 -0.98
C GLY A 205 -1.54 -0.85 0.55
N SER A 206 -1.27 -1.99 1.17
CA SER A 206 -1.23 -2.12 2.63
C SER A 206 -0.41 -3.35 2.99
N PHE A 207 0.29 -3.31 4.12
CA PHE A 207 0.84 -4.52 4.72
C PHE A 207 -0.24 -5.60 4.93
N GLY A 208 -1.49 -5.19 5.18
CA GLY A 208 -2.61 -6.11 5.28
C GLY A 208 -2.97 -6.83 3.98
N GLY A 209 -2.51 -6.34 2.83
CA GLY A 209 -2.60 -7.03 1.54
C GLY A 209 -1.41 -7.92 1.22
N TRP A 210 -0.34 -7.83 2.01
CA TRP A 210 0.90 -8.60 1.81
C TRP A 210 0.98 -9.83 2.72
N THR A 211 0.42 -9.73 3.93
CA THR A 211 0.26 -10.85 4.88
C THR A 211 -1.22 -11.05 5.22
N PRO A 212 -1.68 -12.30 5.41
CA PRO A 212 -2.99 -12.58 5.96
C PRO A 212 -3.18 -11.84 7.28
N THR A 213 -4.27 -11.10 7.38
CA THR A 213 -4.55 -10.23 8.54
C THR A 213 -5.87 -10.63 9.19
N PRO A 214 -5.85 -11.58 10.16
CA PRO A 214 -7.05 -12.01 10.88
C PRO A 214 -7.78 -10.83 11.54
N TYR A 215 -9.10 -10.93 11.62
CA TYR A 215 -10.03 -9.86 12.06
C TYR A 215 -10.12 -8.63 11.13
N LEU A 216 -9.40 -8.63 10.00
CA LEU A 216 -9.58 -7.68 8.90
C LEU A 216 -9.69 -8.41 7.55
N ALA A 217 -10.25 -9.62 7.53
CA ALA A 217 -10.17 -10.57 6.41
C ALA A 217 -10.54 -9.95 5.05
N THR A 218 -11.69 -9.27 4.97
CA THR A 218 -12.17 -8.65 3.72
C THR A 218 -11.26 -7.52 3.24
N TYR A 219 -10.76 -6.70 4.17
CA TYR A 219 -9.82 -5.63 3.86
C TYR A 219 -8.49 -6.21 3.38
N SER A 220 -8.00 -7.25 4.07
CA SER A 220 -6.79 -7.98 3.70
C SER A 220 -6.88 -8.53 2.28
N GLY A 221 -7.98 -9.22 1.96
CA GLY A 221 -8.27 -9.70 0.61
C GLY A 221 -8.34 -8.59 -0.44
N SER A 222 -9.03 -7.47 -0.13
CA SER A 222 -9.13 -6.35 -1.07
C SER A 222 -7.76 -5.70 -1.39
N LYS A 223 -6.84 -5.67 -0.44
CA LYS A 223 -5.49 -5.12 -0.65
C LYS A 223 -4.56 -6.12 -1.33
N ALA A 224 -4.75 -7.42 -1.11
CA ALA A 224 -4.08 -8.47 -1.89
C ALA A 224 -4.54 -8.46 -3.37
N PHE A 225 -5.83 -8.19 -3.62
CA PHE A 225 -6.35 -7.98 -4.98
C PHE A 225 -5.61 -6.83 -5.68
N LEU A 226 -5.53 -5.64 -5.04
CA LEU A 226 -4.83 -4.49 -5.62
C LEU A 226 -3.35 -4.76 -5.87
N GLN A 227 -2.71 -5.54 -5.00
CA GLN A 227 -1.32 -5.94 -5.14
C GLN A 227 -1.08 -6.72 -6.45
N GLN A 228 -1.89 -7.74 -6.72
CA GLN A 228 -1.76 -8.50 -7.97
C GLN A 228 -2.21 -7.69 -9.17
N TRP A 229 -3.34 -7.01 -9.07
CA TRP A 229 -3.89 -6.19 -10.14
C TRP A 229 -2.92 -5.09 -10.59
N SER A 230 -2.29 -4.36 -9.66
CA SER A 230 -1.33 -3.30 -10.03
C SER A 230 -0.07 -3.84 -10.68
N ASN A 231 0.40 -5.04 -10.30
CA ASN A 231 1.58 -5.64 -10.94
C ASN A 231 1.27 -6.16 -12.35
N ALA A 232 0.09 -6.74 -12.56
CA ALA A 232 -0.39 -7.10 -13.89
C ALA A 232 -0.54 -5.87 -14.79
N LEU A 233 -1.23 -4.83 -14.30
CA LEU A 233 -1.44 -3.58 -15.03
C LEU A 233 -0.12 -2.88 -15.39
N ALA A 234 0.87 -2.93 -14.51
CA ALA A 234 2.20 -2.39 -14.80
C ALA A 234 2.85 -3.06 -16.02
N SER A 235 2.69 -4.38 -16.16
CA SER A 235 3.19 -5.09 -17.34
C SER A 235 2.41 -4.73 -18.60
N GLU A 236 1.08 -4.59 -18.50
CA GLU A 236 0.22 -4.26 -19.65
C GLU A 236 0.47 -2.85 -20.20
N LEU A 237 0.82 -1.90 -19.33
CA LEU A 237 1.00 -0.50 -19.70
C LEU A 237 2.47 -0.07 -19.90
N ALA A 238 3.42 -0.99 -19.74
CA ALA A 238 4.85 -0.73 -19.89
C ALA A 238 5.21 -0.25 -21.31
N ASP A 239 4.62 -0.87 -22.34
CA ASP A 239 4.83 -0.51 -23.76
C ASP A 239 4.23 0.86 -24.11
N ASP A 240 3.31 1.36 -23.29
CA ASP A 240 2.76 2.71 -23.38
C ASP A 240 3.56 3.73 -22.53
N HIS A 241 4.70 3.31 -21.96
CA HIS A 241 5.56 4.08 -21.05
C HIS A 241 4.81 4.67 -19.84
N ILE A 242 3.82 3.95 -19.33
CA ILE A 242 3.11 4.33 -18.11
C ILE A 242 3.69 3.51 -16.96
N ASP A 243 4.30 4.21 -16.00
CA ASP A 243 4.80 3.58 -14.79
C ASP A 243 3.61 3.32 -13.85
N VAL A 244 3.40 2.07 -13.44
CA VAL A 244 2.36 1.70 -12.47
C VAL A 244 3.04 1.08 -11.26
N TYR A 245 2.76 1.60 -10.07
CA TYR A 245 3.30 1.05 -8.82
C TYR A 245 2.23 0.88 -7.75
N LEU A 246 2.37 -0.18 -6.96
CA LEU A 246 1.70 -0.29 -5.67
C LEU A 246 2.59 0.26 -4.55
N VAL A 247 2.06 1.23 -3.80
CA VAL A 247 2.74 1.81 -2.65
C VAL A 247 2.31 1.06 -1.39
N LEU A 248 3.20 0.27 -0.81
CA LEU A 248 2.91 -0.51 0.39
C LEU A 248 3.10 0.37 1.64
N SER A 249 1.99 0.66 2.33
CA SER A 249 2.00 1.34 3.63
C SER A 249 1.75 0.36 4.77
N HIS A 250 2.47 0.53 5.89
CA HIS A 250 2.02 -0.01 7.18
C HIS A 250 1.16 1.05 7.89
N LEU A 251 1.13 1.04 9.22
CA LEU A 251 0.44 2.05 10.00
C LEU A 251 1.06 3.44 9.74
N VAL A 252 0.21 4.38 9.36
CA VAL A 252 0.52 5.82 9.23
C VAL A 252 -0.49 6.58 10.07
N THR A 253 -0.12 7.71 10.66
CA THR A 253 -1.06 8.53 11.44
C THR A 253 -2.11 9.16 10.52
N THR A 254 -3.33 8.62 10.52
CA THR A 254 -4.46 9.09 9.71
C THR A 254 -5.76 8.85 10.47
N ALA A 255 -6.86 9.46 10.00
CA ALA A 255 -8.20 9.15 10.53
C ALA A 255 -8.55 7.65 10.41
N MET A 256 -8.12 7.00 9.31
CA MET A 256 -8.38 5.58 9.06
C MET A 256 -7.69 4.67 10.09
N SER A 257 -6.42 4.94 10.42
CA SER A 257 -5.69 4.12 11.41
C SER A 257 -6.10 4.42 12.86
N LYS A 258 -6.73 5.58 13.10
CA LYS A 258 -7.09 6.09 14.43
C LYS A 258 -5.87 6.36 15.33
N ILE A 259 -4.67 6.40 14.75
CA ILE A 259 -3.42 6.68 15.46
C ILE A 259 -3.09 8.16 15.29
N ARG A 260 -2.89 8.86 16.41
CA ARG A 260 -2.69 10.32 16.43
C ARG A 260 -1.23 10.76 16.63
N ARG A 261 -0.37 9.88 17.13
CA ARG A 261 1.02 10.20 17.44
C ARG A 261 1.97 9.39 16.56
N PRO A 262 2.94 10.03 15.90
CA PRO A 262 3.94 9.32 15.14
C PRO A 262 4.91 8.58 16.08
N SER A 263 5.56 7.55 15.55
CA SER A 263 6.64 6.80 16.19
C SER A 263 7.64 6.34 15.13
N LEU A 264 8.70 5.63 15.55
CA LEU A 264 9.70 5.09 14.63
C LEU A 264 9.08 4.20 13.52
N LEU A 265 8.07 3.40 13.88
CA LEU A 265 7.37 2.49 12.98
C LEU A 265 6.09 3.09 12.38
N ILE A 266 5.67 4.28 12.82
CA ILE A 266 4.41 4.92 12.43
C ILE A 266 4.71 6.35 12.02
N PRO A 267 5.06 6.60 10.74
CA PRO A 267 5.28 7.96 10.27
C PRO A 267 3.96 8.75 10.26
N ASN A 268 4.11 10.08 10.20
CA ASN A 268 2.99 10.93 9.80
C ASN A 268 2.79 10.91 8.27
N ALA A 269 1.61 11.35 7.82
CA ALA A 269 1.26 11.36 6.40
C ALA A 269 2.28 12.14 5.56
N ARG A 270 2.71 13.32 6.02
CA ARG A 270 3.71 14.17 5.34
C ARG A 270 5.01 13.44 5.03
N ASN A 271 5.60 12.81 6.03
CA ASN A 271 6.86 12.09 5.89
C ASN A 271 6.69 10.83 5.04
N PHE A 272 5.57 10.13 5.20
CA PHE A 272 5.27 8.96 4.37
C PHE A 272 5.13 9.32 2.89
N VAL A 273 4.31 10.32 2.55
CA VAL A 273 4.09 10.75 1.17
C VAL A 273 5.37 11.33 0.56
N LYS A 274 6.16 12.08 1.34
CA LYS A 274 7.46 12.58 0.88
C LYS A 274 8.38 11.42 0.47
N ALA A 275 8.42 10.36 1.27
CA ALA A 275 9.18 9.15 0.93
C ALA A 275 8.57 8.42 -0.27
N ALA A 276 7.24 8.35 -0.37
CA ALA A 276 6.54 7.67 -1.46
C ALA A 276 6.84 8.32 -2.82
N LEU A 277 6.68 9.64 -2.92
CA LEU A 277 6.98 10.40 -4.13
C LEU A 277 8.48 10.47 -4.42
N GLY A 278 9.32 10.48 -3.39
CA GLY A 278 10.78 10.52 -3.52
C GLY A 278 11.41 9.19 -3.95
N LYS A 279 10.65 8.10 -4.03
CA LYS A 279 11.15 6.76 -4.39
C LYS A 279 10.45 6.13 -5.60
N VAL A 280 9.59 6.89 -6.28
CA VAL A 280 8.97 6.45 -7.53
C VAL A 280 10.06 6.04 -8.53
N GLY A 281 9.90 4.89 -9.19
CA GLY A 281 10.87 4.43 -10.19
C GLY A 281 12.08 3.67 -9.65
N LEU A 282 12.23 3.49 -8.34
CA LEU A 282 13.31 2.67 -7.77
C LEU A 282 13.00 1.17 -7.74
N GLY A 283 11.76 0.79 -8.08
CA GLY A 283 11.26 -0.57 -7.89
C GLY A 283 11.20 -0.97 -6.41
N GLY A 284 10.93 -2.26 -6.17
CA GLY A 284 10.95 -2.89 -4.86
C GLY A 284 12.20 -3.74 -4.60
N TYR A 285 12.52 -3.97 -3.33
CA TYR A 285 13.31 -5.14 -2.91
C TYR A 285 12.39 -6.34 -2.60
N GLN A 286 11.08 -6.11 -2.65
CA GLN A 286 10.03 -7.10 -2.46
C GLN A 286 9.96 -8.06 -3.64
N THR A 287 9.34 -9.20 -3.43
CA THR A 287 9.12 -10.21 -4.48
C THR A 287 8.19 -9.76 -5.61
N ALA A 288 7.46 -8.66 -5.43
CA ALA A 288 6.62 -8.07 -6.46
C ALA A 288 7.34 -6.86 -7.11
N PRO A 289 7.64 -6.91 -8.42
CA PRO A 289 8.57 -5.99 -9.07
C PRO A 289 8.08 -4.53 -9.07
N ASN A 290 6.77 -4.32 -9.18
CA ASN A 290 6.14 -2.99 -9.22
C ASN A 290 5.50 -2.60 -7.88
N THR A 291 5.96 -3.19 -6.77
CA THR A 291 5.57 -2.80 -5.42
C THR A 291 6.76 -2.26 -4.67
N TYR A 292 6.59 -1.15 -3.96
CA TYR A 292 7.63 -0.62 -3.09
C TYR A 292 7.07 -0.15 -1.75
N THR A 293 7.89 -0.29 -0.72
CA THR A 293 7.62 0.23 0.63
C THR A 293 8.47 1.48 0.80
N PRO A 294 7.88 2.69 0.80
CA PRO A 294 8.69 3.89 0.70
C PRO A 294 9.36 4.29 2.02
N TRP A 295 8.69 4.02 3.14
CA TRP A 295 9.21 4.37 4.45
C TRP A 295 10.26 3.36 4.90
N TRP A 296 11.43 3.83 5.30
CA TRP A 296 12.58 2.98 5.57
C TRP A 296 12.31 1.95 6.69
N SER A 297 11.63 2.35 7.77
CA SER A 297 11.38 1.44 8.90
C SER A 297 10.30 0.42 8.59
N HIS A 298 9.31 0.79 7.77
CA HIS A 298 8.37 -0.17 7.19
C HIS A 298 9.11 -1.16 6.29
N SER A 299 10.14 -0.69 5.58
CA SER A 299 10.89 -1.54 4.67
C SER A 299 11.73 -2.59 5.39
N VAL A 300 12.44 -2.15 6.43
CA VAL A 300 13.20 -3.07 7.30
C VAL A 300 12.27 -4.08 7.98
N MET A 301 11.12 -3.62 8.49
CA MET A 301 10.12 -4.51 9.10
C MET A 301 9.63 -5.56 8.09
N LEU A 302 9.27 -5.15 6.88
CA LEU A 302 8.79 -6.06 5.85
C LEU A 302 9.85 -7.09 5.48
N TRP A 303 11.08 -6.64 5.23
CA TRP A 303 12.21 -7.53 4.91
C TRP A 303 12.43 -8.57 6.01
N VAL A 304 12.39 -8.17 7.29
CA VAL A 304 12.50 -9.10 8.42
C VAL A 304 11.38 -10.13 8.40
N VAL A 305 10.13 -9.71 8.19
CA VAL A 305 8.97 -10.62 8.15
C VAL A 305 9.07 -11.58 6.96
N GLU A 306 9.53 -11.12 5.79
CA GLU A 306 9.69 -11.96 4.59
C GLU A 306 10.79 -13.01 4.75
N ASN A 307 11.89 -12.66 5.40
CA ASN A 307 13.10 -13.48 5.39
C ASN A 307 13.31 -14.32 6.65
N ILE A 308 12.64 -13.99 7.76
CA ILE A 308 12.79 -14.73 9.03
C ILE A 308 11.56 -15.63 9.28
N PRO A 309 10.40 -15.14 9.76
CA PRO A 309 9.26 -16.01 9.95
C PRO A 309 8.59 -16.37 8.61
N GLY A 310 8.64 -15.50 7.60
CA GLY A 310 7.86 -15.59 6.37
C GLY A 310 6.49 -14.90 6.49
N VAL A 311 6.04 -14.22 5.43
CA VAL A 311 4.78 -13.43 5.44
C VAL A 311 3.52 -14.27 5.63
N ASN A 312 3.53 -15.53 5.22
CA ASN A 312 2.40 -16.45 5.34
C ASN A 312 2.60 -17.50 6.44
N SER A 313 3.62 -17.35 7.29
CA SER A 313 3.91 -18.36 8.30
C SER A 313 2.90 -18.38 9.44
N PRO A 314 2.73 -19.54 10.11
CA PRO A 314 1.90 -19.63 11.30
C PRO A 314 2.29 -18.63 12.39
N VAL A 315 3.58 -18.32 12.53
CA VAL A 315 4.10 -17.35 13.53
C VAL A 315 3.67 -15.93 13.19
N THR A 316 3.87 -15.49 11.95
CA THR A 316 3.46 -14.15 11.48
C THR A 316 1.95 -13.97 11.62
N ILE A 317 1.17 -14.97 11.20
CA ILE A 317 -0.30 -14.93 11.27
C ILE A 317 -0.77 -14.92 12.74
N TRP A 318 -0.16 -15.72 13.61
CA TRP A 318 -0.47 -15.73 15.04
C TRP A 318 -0.20 -14.38 15.70
N TYR A 319 0.96 -13.77 15.43
CA TYR A 319 1.31 -12.46 15.98
C TYR A 319 0.33 -11.39 15.49
N ASN A 320 0.04 -11.39 14.18
CA ASN A 320 -0.90 -10.45 13.57
C ASN A 320 -2.32 -10.62 14.15
N LYS A 321 -2.78 -11.86 14.36
CA LYS A 321 -4.05 -12.17 15.04
C LYS A 321 -4.08 -11.61 16.46
N LYS A 322 -3.04 -11.87 17.26
CA LYS A 322 -2.94 -11.40 18.65
C LYS A 322 -3.08 -9.88 18.74
N MET A 323 -2.34 -9.16 17.89
CA MET A 323 -2.41 -7.69 17.81
C MET A 323 -3.84 -7.21 17.51
N HIS A 324 -4.52 -7.80 16.53
CA HIS A 324 -5.88 -7.38 16.15
C HIS A 324 -6.93 -7.72 17.21
N VAL A 325 -6.79 -8.85 17.91
CA VAL A 325 -7.63 -9.19 19.07
C VAL A 325 -7.49 -8.14 20.16
N ASP A 326 -6.27 -7.69 20.45
CA ASP A 326 -6.05 -6.65 21.47
C ASP A 326 -6.61 -5.29 21.06
N ILE A 327 -6.49 -4.91 19.78
CA ILE A 327 -7.12 -3.70 19.24
C ILE A 327 -8.65 -3.81 19.35
N ARG A 328 -9.24 -4.95 18.97
CA ARG A 328 -10.69 -5.21 19.10
C ARG A 328 -11.15 -5.04 20.54
N LYS A 329 -10.48 -5.70 21.50
CA LYS A 329 -10.80 -5.61 22.94
C LYS A 329 -10.82 -4.16 23.42
N ARG A 330 -9.80 -3.37 23.06
CA ARG A 330 -9.74 -1.94 23.42
C ARG A 330 -10.89 -1.13 22.80
N ALA A 331 -11.23 -1.41 21.55
CA ALA A 331 -12.29 -0.70 20.85
C ALA A 331 -13.69 -1.02 21.42
N LEU A 332 -13.96 -2.29 21.76
CA LEU A 332 -15.21 -2.70 22.40
C LEU A 332 -15.37 -2.08 23.79
N ARG A 333 -14.33 -2.14 24.63
CA ARG A 333 -14.34 -1.47 25.95
C ARG A 333 -14.59 0.03 25.83
N LYS A 334 -14.06 0.68 24.80
CA LYS A 334 -14.30 2.10 24.54
C LYS A 334 -15.78 2.35 24.20
N ARG A 335 -16.36 1.54 23.30
CA ARG A 335 -17.79 1.63 22.94
C ARG A 335 -18.71 1.42 24.14
N GLU A 336 -18.43 0.41 24.98
CA GLU A 336 -19.21 0.16 26.20
C GLU A 336 -19.16 1.36 27.17
N ARG A 337 -17.99 1.99 27.34
CA ARG A 337 -17.86 3.19 28.17
C ARG A 337 -18.60 4.39 27.61
N GLU A 338 -18.65 4.53 26.28
CA GLU A 338 -19.39 5.61 25.61
C GLU A 338 -20.90 5.38 25.70
N ALA A 339 -21.36 4.14 25.54
CA ALA A 339 -22.78 3.78 25.69
C ALA A 339 -23.29 3.99 27.12
N LYS A 340 -22.45 3.76 28.15
CA LYS A 340 -22.81 4.04 29.56
C LYS A 340 -22.90 5.53 29.93
N LYS A 341 -22.42 6.43 29.05
CA LYS A 341 -22.45 7.89 29.26
C LYS A 341 -23.65 8.56 28.57
N GLN A 342 -24.39 7.82 27.75
CA GLN A 342 -25.61 8.26 27.08
C GLN A 342 -26.82 7.83 27.89
#